data_AF-A0A4R5ASG3-F1
#
_entry.id   AF-A0A4R5ASG3-F1
#
_cell.length_a   1.000
_cell.length_b   1.000
_cell.length_c   1.000
_cell.angle_alpha   90.00
_cell.angle_beta   90.00
_cell.angle_gamma   90.00
#
_symmetry.space_group_name_H-M   'P 1'
#
loop_
_entity.id
_entity.type
_entity.pdbx_description
1 polymer ?
#
loop_
_entity_poly.entity_id
_entity_poly.type
_entity_poly.pdbx_seq_one_letter_code
_entity_poly.pdbx_strand_id
1 'polypeptide(L)' 'MSQMINIREKLIRINPSNSHKIEYSKTSVKSWHTDYSGSSYGNFSDLTDNSKEVLANTSKGLFYSATNG' A
#
# COMPACT_ATOMS: atom_id res chain seq x y z
N MET A 1 0.16 0.02 -14.03
CA MET A 1 -1.03 0.68 -13.47
C MET A 1 -0.84 0.79 -11.98
N SER A 2 -0.95 1.99 -11.41
CA SER A 2 -0.86 2.19 -9.96
C SER A 2 -2.23 1.96 -9.33
N GLN A 3 -2.31 1.00 -8.41
CA GLN A 3 -3.53 0.74 -7.64
C GLN A 3 -3.64 1.60 -6.38
N MET A 4 -4.86 2.02 -6.07
CA MET A 4 -5.22 2.81 -4.88
C MET A 4 -6.50 2.25 -4.27
N ILE A 5 -6.51 2.06 -2.95
CA ILE A 5 -7.63 1.54 -2.16
C ILE A 5 -7.94 2.45 -0.96
N ASN A 6 -9.18 2.38 -0.47
CA ASN A 6 -9.64 3.12 0.71
C ASN A 6 -9.79 2.16 1.89
N ILE A 7 -9.21 2.52 3.05
CA ILE A 7 -9.19 1.70 4.25
C ILE A 7 -9.46 2.57 5.47
N ARG A 8 -10.63 2.40 6.10
CA ARG A 8 -10.99 3.06 7.38
C ARG A 8 -10.58 4.55 7.43
N GLU A 9 -11.03 5.31 6.43
CA GLU A 9 -10.76 6.76 6.28
C GLU A 9 -9.32 7.14 5.86
N LYS A 10 -8.47 6.16 5.54
CA LYS A 10 -7.16 6.37 4.94
C LYS A 10 -7.12 5.86 3.51
N LEU A 11 -6.37 6.54 2.66
CA LEU A 11 -6.06 6.09 1.31
C LEU A 11 -4.72 5.36 1.34
N ILE A 12 -4.63 4.21 0.67
CA ILE A 12 -3.35 3.52 0.46
C ILE A 12 -3.18 3.28 -1.03
N ARG A 13 -1.97 3.51 -1.54
CA ARG A 13 -1.65 3.25 -2.94
C ARG A 13 -0.25 2.68 -3.11
N ILE A 14 -0.07 2.02 -4.25
CA ILE A 14 1.25 1.73 -4.80
C ILE A 14 1.74 2.99 -5.50
N ASN A 15 2.98 3.39 -5.23
CA ASN A 15 3.55 4.58 -5.88
C ASN A 15 3.63 4.34 -7.41
N PRO A 16 3.11 5.26 -8.24
CA PRO A 16 3.04 5.09 -9.70
C PRO A 16 4.40 5.11 -10.39
N SER A 17 5.38 5.79 -9.80
CA SER A 17 6.74 5.87 -10.30
C SER A 17 7.65 4.78 -9.73
N ASN A 18 7.27 4.19 -8.60
CA ASN A 18 8.07 3.18 -7.93
C ASN A 18 7.20 2.11 -7.25
N SER A 19 7.04 0.98 -7.92
CA SER A 19 6.32 -0.18 -7.38
C SER A 19 7.00 -0.86 -6.18
N HIS A 20 8.13 -0.37 -5.67
CA HIS A 20 8.74 -0.81 -4.39
C HIS A 20 8.33 0.07 -3.21
N LYS A 21 7.43 1.02 -3.44
CA LYS A 21 7.04 2.00 -2.45
C LYS A 21 5.52 2.00 -2.25
N ILE A 22 5.10 1.85 -1.00
CA ILE A 22 3.71 1.99 -0.57
C ILE A 22 3.55 3.35 0.09
N GLU A 23 2.50 4.05 -0.29
CA GLU A 23 2.17 5.34 0.26
C GLU A 23 0.75 5.33 0.82
N TYR A 24 0.55 6.03 1.94
CA TYR A 24 -0.76 6.21 2.53
C TYR A 24 -1.06 7.68 2.79
N SER A 25 -2.34 8.03 2.89
CA SER A 25 -2.80 9.33 3.34
C SER A 25 -3.92 9.19 4.36
N LYS A 26 -3.87 9.99 5.42
CA LYS A 26 -4.88 9.98 6.50
C LYS A 26 -6.01 11.01 6.32
N THR A 27 -5.79 12.05 5.52
CA THR A 27 -6.67 13.24 5.54
C THR A 27 -7.04 13.76 4.17
N SER A 28 -6.39 13.33 3.08
CA SER A 28 -6.74 13.73 1.69
C SER A 28 -5.76 13.18 0.65
N VAL A 29 -6.18 13.12 -0.62
CA VAL A 29 -5.31 12.72 -1.76
C VAL A 29 -4.11 13.66 -2.00
N LYS A 30 -4.01 14.79 -1.27
CA LYS A 30 -2.98 15.82 -1.44
C LYS A 30 -1.64 15.50 -0.77
N SER A 31 -1.63 14.76 0.32
CA SER A 31 -0.41 14.48 1.10
C SER A 31 -0.26 12.99 1.31
N TRP A 32 0.83 12.44 0.79
CA TRP A 32 1.13 11.02 0.87
C TRP A 32 2.34 10.80 1.78
N HIS A 33 2.17 9.95 2.77
CA HIS A 33 3.22 9.47 3.65
C HIS A 33 3.75 8.14 3.12
N THR A 34 5.06 7.94 3.22
CA THR A 34 5.67 6.66 2.85
C THR A 34 5.46 5.69 3.99
N ASP A 35 4.70 4.62 3.76
CA ASP A 35 4.55 3.51 4.73
C ASP A 35 5.77 2.61 4.65
N TYR A 36 6.14 2.27 3.41
CA TYR A 36 7.22 1.36 3.11
C TYR A 36 7.97 1.82 1.87
N SER A 37 9.30 1.73 1.96
CA SER A 37 10.23 1.99 0.86
C SER A 37 11.33 0.94 0.94
N GLY A 38 11.40 0.06 -0.06
CA GLY A 38 12.47 -0.93 -0.12
C GLY A 38 12.20 -2.05 -1.12
N SER A 39 13.26 -2.74 -1.52
CA SER A 39 13.18 -3.86 -2.47
C SER A 39 13.00 -5.22 -1.79
N SER A 40 12.93 -5.26 -0.46
CA SER A 40 12.86 -6.51 0.31
C SER A 40 11.64 -7.34 -0.09
N TYR A 41 10.49 -6.69 -0.30
CA TYR A 41 9.24 -7.35 -0.68
C TYR A 41 8.98 -7.41 -2.19
N GLY A 42 9.86 -6.84 -3.02
CA GLY A 42 9.70 -6.85 -4.49
C GLY A 42 8.68 -5.82 -4.99
N ASN A 43 8.20 -6.01 -6.22
CA ASN A 43 7.28 -5.08 -6.88
C ASN A 43 5.84 -5.33 -6.43
N PHE A 44 5.24 -4.36 -5.76
CA PHE A 44 3.81 -4.31 -5.50
C PHE A 44 3.06 -4.19 -6.82
N SER A 45 2.15 -5.14 -7.03
CA SER A 45 1.30 -5.22 -8.22
C SER A 45 -0.15 -4.91 -7.88
N ASP A 46 -0.64 -5.41 -6.74
CA ASP A 46 -2.03 -5.25 -6.32
C ASP A 46 -2.16 -4.98 -4.81
N LEU A 47 -3.20 -4.26 -4.42
CA LEU A 47 -3.57 -4.00 -3.03
C LEU A 47 -5.04 -4.37 -2.83
N THR A 48 -5.32 -5.16 -1.79
CA THR A 48 -6.68 -5.56 -1.41
C THR A 48 -6.93 -5.19 0.04
N ASP A 49 -8.07 -4.56 0.32
CA ASP A 49 -8.50 -4.34 1.69
C ASP A 49 -9.23 -5.60 2.20
N ASN A 50 -8.85 -6.06 3.39
CA ASN A 50 -9.46 -7.21 4.06
C ASN A 50 -10.05 -6.79 5.42
N SER A 51 -10.77 -5.66 5.46
CA SER A 51 -11.50 -5.06 6.62
C SER A 51 -10.69 -4.72 7.89
N LYS A 52 -9.74 -5.57 8.27
CA LYS A 52 -8.83 -5.48 9.41
C LYS A 52 -7.37 -5.35 8.98
N GLU A 53 -7.04 -5.80 7.78
CA GLU A 53 -5.68 -5.82 7.25
C GLU A 53 -5.65 -5.47 5.76
N VAL A 54 -4.46 -5.13 5.28
CA VAL A 54 -4.21 -4.78 3.88
C VAL A 54 -3.34 -5.86 3.28
N LEU A 55 -3.82 -6.48 2.21
CA LEU A 55 -3.07 -7.48 1.47
C LEU A 55 -2.39 -6.79 0.28
N ALA A 56 -1.09 -7.02 0.15
CA ALA A 56 -0.26 -6.48 -0.91
C ALA A 56 0.33 -7.63 -1.71
N ASN A 57 -0.11 -7.75 -2.97
CA ASN A 57 0.39 -8.78 -3.86
C ASN A 57 1.68 -8.27 -4.53
N THR A 58 2.78 -8.97 -4.31
CA THR A 58 4.09 -8.60 -4.86
C THR A 58 4.68 -9.70 -5.72
N SER A 59 5.72 -9.36 -6.49
CA SER A 59 6.48 -10.34 -7.27
C SER A 59 7.18 -11.41 -6.42
N LYS A 60 7.33 -11.21 -5.11
CA LYS A 60 7.92 -12.18 -4.19
C LYS A 60 6.87 -13.00 -3.41
N GLY A 61 5.60 -12.62 -3.48
CA GLY A 61 4.51 -13.29 -2.79
C GLY A 61 3.46 -12.33 -2.26
N LEU A 62 2.52 -12.86 -1.50
CA LEU A 62 1.49 -12.09 -0.82
C LEU A 62 2.00 -11.62 0.53
N PHE A 63 1.99 -10.31 0.75
CA PHE A 63 2.32 -9.69 2.02
C PHE A 63 1.06 -9.11 2.65
N TYR A 64 1.00 -9.05 3.98
CA TYR A 64 -0.11 -8.42 4.68
C TYR A 64 0.43 -7.39 5.67
N SER A 65 -0.28 -6.27 5.78
CA SER A 65 -0.06 -5.26 6.80
C SER A 65 -1.27 -5.23 7.71
N ALA A 66 -1.11 -5.78 8.91
CA ALA A 66 -2.08 -5.62 9.97
C ALA A 66 -1.92 -4.21 10.54
N THR A 67 -2.81 -3.29 10.16
CA THR A 67 -2.81 -1.92 10.68
C THR A 67 -3.27 -1.93 12.14
N ASN A 68 -2.41 -2.39 13.06
CA ASN A 68 -2.74 -2.59 14.46
C ASN A 68 -1.80 -1.84 15.43
N GLY A 69 -1.23 -0.71 14.98
CA GLY A 69 -0.44 0.20 15.81
C GLY A 69 0.60 0.95 15.00
#